data_AF-A0A250AZE2-F1
#
_entry.id   AF-A0A250AZE2-F1
#
_cell.length_a   1.000
_cell.length_b   1.000
_cell.length_c   1.000
_cell.angle_alpha   90.00
_cell.angle_beta   90.00
_cell.angle_gamma   90.00
#
_symmetry.space_group_name_H-M   'P 1'
#
loop_
_entity.id
_entity.type
_entity.pdbx_description
1 polymer ?
#
loop_
_entity_poly.entity_id
_entity_poly.type
_entity_poly.pdbx_seq_one_letter_code
_entity_poly.pdbx_strand_id
1 'polypeptide(L)'
;MISMTLQTTGHADEPEIAFGEPWQAEAFATALQLSRNGLYRWSEWVQTFADTIRQQPQREDETTGEAYYRQWLSALETLLQEKALLSGEDVIARQALWHLAYLHTPHGQPVSLHRVAHIADPCTTLDRVAQDHHAHHHHHHDGHGRLAPKPITVVPGLR
;
A
#
# COMPACT_ATOMS: atom_id res chain seq x y z
N MET A 1 -62.11 -4.51 -9.49
CA MET A 1 -61.16 -3.41 -9.71
C MET A 1 -59.76 -3.99 -9.62
N ILE A 2 -59.06 -4.04 -10.74
CA ILE A 2 -57.68 -4.55 -10.83
C ILE A 2 -56.77 -3.42 -10.33
N SER A 3 -56.14 -3.59 -9.18
CA SER A 3 -55.07 -2.68 -8.75
C SER A 3 -53.77 -3.11 -9.41
N MET A 4 -53.29 -2.28 -10.33
CA MET A 4 -51.94 -2.36 -10.89
C MET A 4 -50.95 -1.86 -9.84
N THR A 5 -50.32 -2.79 -9.12
CA THR A 5 -49.10 -2.48 -8.36
C THR A 5 -47.97 -2.35 -9.37
N LEU A 6 -47.43 -1.14 -9.53
CA LEU A 6 -46.26 -0.88 -10.35
C LEU A 6 -45.09 -1.71 -9.81
N GLN A 7 -44.65 -2.70 -10.58
CA GLN A 7 -43.35 -3.32 -10.39
C GLN A 7 -42.30 -2.29 -10.77
N THR A 8 -41.54 -1.82 -9.77
CA THR A 8 -40.25 -1.17 -10.01
C THR A 8 -39.31 -2.22 -10.60
N THR A 9 -39.27 -2.31 -11.93
CA THR A 9 -38.12 -2.84 -12.66
C THR A 9 -37.02 -1.77 -12.60
N GLY A 10 -36.23 -1.80 -11.53
CA GLY A 10 -35.06 -0.93 -11.35
C GLY A 10 -33.79 -1.66 -11.76
N HIS A 11 -33.33 -1.37 -12.98
CA HIS A 11 -31.96 -1.43 -13.51
C HIS A 11 -31.04 -2.59 -13.11
N ALA A 12 -30.69 -3.41 -14.10
CA ALA A 12 -29.72 -4.48 -14.00
C ALA A 12 -28.34 -3.96 -13.57
N ASP A 13 -27.73 -4.64 -12.59
CA ASP A 13 -26.35 -5.12 -12.65
C ASP A 13 -25.30 -4.09 -13.14
N GLU A 14 -25.30 -2.87 -12.59
CA GLU A 14 -24.09 -2.05 -12.66
C GLU A 14 -23.05 -2.71 -11.77
N PRO A 15 -21.90 -3.17 -12.31
CA PRO A 15 -20.85 -3.73 -11.46
C PRO A 15 -20.45 -2.65 -10.48
N GLU A 16 -20.63 -2.90 -9.19
CA GLU A 16 -20.18 -2.00 -8.14
C GLU A 16 -18.66 -1.89 -8.29
N ILE A 17 -18.17 -0.79 -8.89
CA ILE A 17 -16.74 -0.52 -9.05
C ILE A 17 -16.24 -0.07 -7.68
N ALA A 18 -16.16 -1.02 -6.74
CA ALA A 18 -15.60 -0.81 -5.43
C ALA A 18 -14.08 -1.01 -5.47
N PHE A 19 -13.36 -0.22 -4.69
CA PHE A 19 -11.96 -0.51 -4.37
C PHE A 19 -11.90 -1.85 -3.64
N GLY A 20 -10.97 -2.72 -4.05
CA GLY A 20 -10.78 -4.04 -3.44
C GLY A 20 -10.21 -3.97 -2.02
N GLU A 21 -9.47 -2.89 -1.72
CA GLU A 21 -8.92 -2.63 -0.38
C GLU A 21 -8.98 -1.12 -0.07
N PRO A 22 -9.17 -0.70 1.20
CA PRO A 22 -9.28 0.72 1.55
C PRO A 22 -8.10 1.59 1.09
N TRP A 23 -6.88 1.06 1.18
CA TRP A 23 -5.66 1.79 0.80
C TRP A 23 -5.63 2.15 -0.69
N GLN A 24 -6.34 1.40 -1.55
CA GLN A 24 -6.41 1.68 -2.98
C GLN A 24 -7.14 3.01 -3.25
N ALA A 25 -8.20 3.29 -2.49
CA ALA A 25 -8.91 4.55 -2.54
C ALA A 25 -8.02 5.70 -2.06
N GLU A 26 -7.23 5.48 -1.01
CA GLU A 26 -6.29 6.46 -0.46
C GLU A 26 -5.17 6.79 -1.46
N ALA A 27 -4.61 5.78 -2.13
CA ALA A 27 -3.59 5.97 -3.15
C ALA A 27 -4.13 6.76 -4.36
N PHE A 28 -5.34 6.43 -4.81
CA PHE A 28 -6.04 7.18 -5.86
C PHE A 28 -6.27 8.64 -5.46
N ALA A 29 -6.85 8.86 -4.27
CA ALA A 29 -7.14 10.20 -3.76
C ALA A 29 -5.86 11.03 -3.61
N THR A 30 -4.77 10.43 -3.13
CA THR A 30 -3.47 11.08 -3.00
C THR A 30 -2.94 11.54 -4.35
N ALA A 31 -2.91 10.63 -5.35
CA ALA A 31 -2.45 10.99 -6.69
C ALA A 31 -3.31 12.11 -7.32
N LEU A 32 -4.63 12.05 -7.13
CA LEU A 32 -5.54 13.07 -7.64
C LEU A 32 -5.31 14.43 -6.97
N GLN A 33 -5.18 14.46 -5.64
CA GLN A 33 -5.00 15.71 -4.88
C GLN A 33 -3.65 16.36 -5.16
N LEU A 34 -2.58 15.58 -5.32
CA LEU A 34 -1.27 16.12 -5.70
C LEU A 34 -1.32 16.79 -7.08
N SER A 35 -2.04 16.18 -8.03
CA SER A 35 -2.24 16.79 -9.33
C SER A 35 -3.08 18.07 -9.27
N ARG A 36 -4.18 18.06 -8.50
CA ARG A 36 -5.05 19.23 -8.30
C ARG A 36 -4.30 20.40 -7.63
N ASN A 37 -3.35 20.09 -6.75
CA ASN A 37 -2.47 21.08 -6.12
C ASN A 37 -1.32 21.54 -7.03
N GLY A 38 -1.27 21.10 -8.29
CA GLY A 38 -0.33 21.58 -9.28
C GLY A 38 1.08 20.98 -9.20
N LEU A 39 1.28 19.93 -8.39
CA LEU A 39 2.59 19.28 -8.28
C LEU A 39 3.01 18.63 -9.62
N TYR A 40 2.03 18.06 -10.31
CA TYR A 40 2.15 17.55 -11.67
C TYR A 40 0.81 17.66 -12.38
N ARG A 41 0.83 17.70 -13.71
CA ARG A 41 -0.36 17.65 -14.54
C ARG A 41 -0.87 16.22 -14.63
N TRP A 42 -2.18 16.06 -14.77
CA TRP A 42 -2.78 14.74 -14.98
C TRP A 42 -2.25 14.03 -16.23
N SER A 43 -1.88 14.78 -17.27
CA SER A 43 -1.24 14.22 -18.47
C SER A 43 0.14 13.62 -18.20
N GLU A 44 0.92 14.21 -17.30
CA GLU A 44 2.22 13.65 -16.87
C GLU A 44 1.99 12.33 -16.13
N TRP A 45 1.01 12.31 -15.20
CA TRP A 45 0.59 11.09 -14.51
C TRP A 45 0.21 9.96 -15.48
N VAL A 46 -0.66 10.23 -16.45
CA VAL A 46 -1.11 9.22 -17.43
C VAL A 46 0.07 8.67 -18.24
N GLN A 47 1.00 9.53 -18.65
CA GLN A 47 2.19 9.13 -19.39
C GLN A 47 3.08 8.21 -18.53
N THR A 48 3.46 8.66 -17.34
CA THR A 48 4.29 7.89 -16.41
C THR A 48 3.64 6.55 -16.08
N PHE A 49 2.34 6.52 -15.77
CA PHE A 49 1.64 5.27 -15.45
C PHE A 49 1.61 4.30 -16.64
N ALA A 50 1.38 4.78 -17.86
CA ALA A 50 1.42 3.95 -19.06
C ALA A 50 2.84 3.41 -19.34
N ASP A 51 3.88 4.21 -19.10
CA ASP A 51 5.28 3.77 -19.16
C ASP A 51 5.56 2.69 -18.10
N THR A 52 5.10 2.86 -16.87
CA THR A 52 5.25 1.88 -15.78
C THR A 52 4.58 0.55 -16.10
N ILE A 53 3.34 0.56 -16.63
CA ILE A 53 2.64 -0.67 -17.04
C ILE A 53 3.44 -1.44 -18.08
N ARG A 54 4.02 -0.73 -19.06
CA ARG A 54 4.86 -1.34 -20.12
C ARG A 54 6.16 -1.93 -19.56
N GLN A 55 6.80 -1.24 -18.64
CA GLN A 55 8.08 -1.67 -18.07
C GLN A 55 7.93 -2.77 -17.02
N GLN A 56 6.79 -2.81 -16.33
CA GLN A 56 6.55 -3.71 -15.20
C GLN A 56 5.24 -4.49 -15.40
N PRO A 57 5.16 -5.38 -16.40
CA PRO A 57 3.94 -6.15 -16.67
C PRO A 57 3.52 -7.01 -15.45
N GLN A 58 2.28 -7.51 -15.51
CA GLN A 58 1.75 -8.44 -14.51
C GLN A 58 2.68 -9.66 -14.38
N ARG A 59 2.98 -10.05 -13.13
CA ARG A 59 3.74 -11.27 -12.82
C ARG A 59 2.84 -12.49 -12.83
N GLU A 60 3.42 -13.68 -13.02
CA GLU A 60 2.66 -14.95 -13.05
C GLU A 60 1.92 -15.25 -11.74
N ASP A 61 2.42 -14.74 -10.62
CA ASP A 61 1.88 -14.92 -9.27
C ASP A 61 0.98 -13.76 -8.79
N GLU A 62 0.78 -12.73 -9.62
CA GLU A 62 -0.08 -11.58 -9.29
C GLU A 62 -1.44 -11.70 -9.97
N THR A 63 -2.51 -11.34 -9.27
CA THR A 63 -3.79 -11.03 -9.90
C THR A 63 -3.69 -9.72 -10.70
N THR A 64 -4.62 -9.51 -11.63
CA THR A 64 -4.67 -8.27 -12.41
C THR A 64 -4.83 -7.02 -11.52
N GLY A 65 -5.59 -7.13 -10.43
CA GLY A 65 -5.75 -6.03 -9.47
C GLY A 65 -4.48 -5.73 -8.66
N GLU A 66 -3.76 -6.77 -8.22
CA GLU A 66 -2.48 -6.61 -7.52
C GLU A 66 -1.43 -5.96 -8.43
N ALA A 67 -1.32 -6.43 -9.68
CA ALA A 67 -0.43 -5.83 -10.67
C ALA A 67 -0.80 -4.35 -10.93
N TYR A 68 -2.09 -4.05 -11.12
CA TYR A 68 -2.58 -2.70 -11.38
C TYR A 68 -2.19 -1.72 -10.27
N TYR A 69 -2.47 -2.05 -9.01
CA TYR A 69 -2.14 -1.12 -7.93
C TYR A 69 -0.65 -1.11 -7.56
N ARG A 70 0.10 -2.19 -7.79
CA ARG A 70 1.56 -2.16 -7.72
C ARG A 70 2.14 -1.16 -8.74
N GLN A 71 1.67 -1.23 -9.99
CA GLN A 71 2.07 -0.30 -11.05
C GLN A 71 1.64 1.13 -10.73
N TRP A 72 0.45 1.32 -10.15
CA TRP A 72 -0.06 2.63 -9.72
C TRP A 72 0.86 3.28 -8.70
N LEU A 73 1.22 2.54 -7.64
CA LEU A 73 2.14 3.04 -6.61
C LEU A 73 3.52 3.32 -7.18
N SER A 74 4.06 2.43 -8.02
CA SER A 74 5.37 2.64 -8.66
C SER A 74 5.40 3.88 -9.55
N ALA A 75 4.33 4.15 -10.30
CA ALA A 75 4.20 5.36 -11.11
C ALA A 75 4.16 6.62 -10.24
N LEU A 76 3.44 6.57 -9.10
CA LEU A 76 3.37 7.67 -8.15
C LEU A 76 4.73 7.96 -7.51
N GLU A 77 5.44 6.94 -7.04
CA GLU A 77 6.78 7.09 -6.48
C GLU A 77 7.76 7.67 -7.52
N THR A 78 7.72 7.18 -8.76
CA THR A 78 8.56 7.68 -9.86
C THR A 78 8.30 9.17 -10.10
N LEU A 79 7.04 9.57 -10.21
CA LEU A 79 6.68 10.96 -10.46
C LEU A 79 7.09 11.88 -9.30
N LEU A 80 6.99 11.41 -8.05
CA LEU A 80 7.41 12.18 -6.87
C LEU A 80 8.93 12.29 -6.73
N GLN A 81 9.67 11.27 -7.17
CA GLN A 81 11.12 11.32 -7.29
C GLN A 81 11.55 12.34 -8.35
N GLU A 82 10.90 12.36 -9.52
CA GLU A 82 11.18 13.34 -10.58
C GLU A 82 10.90 14.78 -10.14
N LYS A 83 9.90 14.99 -9.28
CA LYS A 83 9.61 16.30 -8.68
C LYS A 83 10.50 16.62 -7.45
N ALA A 84 11.50 15.80 -7.15
CA ALA A 84 12.46 15.95 -6.04
C ALA A 84 11.80 16.07 -4.65
N LEU A 85 10.65 15.42 -4.44
CA LEU A 85 9.93 15.45 -3.16
C LEU A 85 10.17 14.23 -2.29
N LEU A 86 10.58 13.11 -2.88
CA LEU A 86 10.79 11.84 -2.21
C LEU A 86 11.97 11.14 -2.86
N SER A 87 12.92 10.67 -2.06
CA SER A 87 13.94 9.73 -2.52
C SER A 87 13.48 8.29 -2.34
N GLY A 88 14.09 7.34 -3.06
CA GLY A 88 13.88 5.91 -2.78
C GLY A 88 14.27 5.52 -1.36
N GLU A 89 15.31 6.16 -0.81
CA GLU A 89 15.76 5.97 0.58
C GLU A 89 14.69 6.40 1.58
N ASP A 90 13.97 7.50 1.33
CA ASP A 90 12.87 7.95 2.20
C ASP A 90 11.73 6.92 2.28
N VAL A 91 11.39 6.31 1.13
CA VAL A 91 10.35 5.26 1.06
C VAL A 91 10.79 4.02 1.84
N ILE A 92 12.02 3.56 1.63
CA ILE A 92 12.57 2.38 2.32
C ILE A 92 12.66 2.65 3.84
N ALA A 93 13.18 3.80 4.25
CA ALA A 93 13.25 4.20 5.65
C ALA A 93 11.86 4.27 6.29
N ARG A 94 10.86 4.78 5.56
CA ARG A 94 9.46 4.82 6.03
C ARG A 94 8.86 3.42 6.19
N GLN A 95 9.11 2.51 5.27
CA GLN A 95 8.67 1.12 5.37
C GLN A 95 9.31 0.43 6.59
N ALA A 96 10.61 0.62 6.78
CA ALA A 96 11.33 0.08 7.93
C ALA A 96 10.79 0.63 9.27
N LEU A 97 10.48 1.93 9.35
CA LEU A 97 9.82 2.52 10.52
C LEU A 97 8.46 1.87 10.80
N TRP A 98 7.63 1.65 9.77
CA TRP A 98 6.33 0.98 9.98
C TRP A 98 6.49 -0.46 10.48
N HIS A 99 7.48 -1.19 9.97
CA HIS A 99 7.79 -2.53 10.46
C HIS A 99 8.23 -2.49 11.93
N LEU A 100 9.17 -1.61 12.28
CA LEU A 100 9.58 -1.42 13.67
C LEU A 100 8.40 -1.01 14.55
N ALA A 101 7.54 -0.10 14.09
CA ALA A 101 6.35 0.30 14.84
C ALA A 101 5.45 -0.90 15.14
N TYR A 102 5.24 -1.79 14.17
CA TYR A 102 4.50 -3.04 14.37
C TYR A 102 5.18 -3.93 15.43
N LEU A 103 6.49 -4.17 15.32
CA LEU A 103 7.24 -5.01 16.28
C LEU A 103 7.25 -4.45 17.71
N HIS A 104 7.27 -3.12 17.84
CA HIS A 104 7.27 -2.42 19.13
C HIS A 104 5.87 -2.11 19.66
N THR A 105 4.81 -2.57 19.00
CA THR A 105 3.43 -2.40 19.48
C THR A 105 3.00 -3.63 20.27
N PRO A 106 2.68 -3.50 21.57
CA PRO A 106 2.11 -4.60 22.34
C PRO A 106 0.84 -5.14 21.71
N HIS A 107 0.61 -6.45 21.78
CA HIS A 107 -0.58 -7.07 21.22
C HIS A 107 -1.86 -6.41 21.74
N GLY A 108 -2.82 -6.17 20.84
CA GLY A 108 -4.08 -5.50 21.15
C GLY A 108 -4.01 -3.96 21.21
N GLN A 109 -2.84 -3.36 21.02
CA GLN A 109 -2.68 -1.91 20.90
C GLN A 109 -2.60 -1.47 19.42
N PRO A 110 -3.03 -0.25 19.09
CA PRO A 110 -2.89 0.27 17.73
C PRO A 110 -1.41 0.53 17.38
N VAL A 111 -1.03 0.18 16.15
CA VAL A 111 0.31 0.46 15.61
C VAL A 111 0.45 1.94 15.34
N SER A 112 1.55 2.55 15.77
CA SER A 112 1.78 3.98 15.55
C SER A 112 3.26 4.35 15.42
N LEU A 113 3.57 5.15 14.40
CA LEU A 113 4.93 5.62 14.10
C LEU A 113 5.56 6.44 15.24
N HIS A 114 4.77 7.09 16.11
CA HIS A 114 5.34 7.88 17.21
C HIS A 114 6.23 7.05 18.14
N ARG A 115 5.93 5.74 18.30
CA ARG A 115 6.74 4.83 19.12
C ARG A 115 8.18 4.70 18.62
N VAL A 116 8.39 4.86 17.32
CA VAL A 116 9.66 4.65 16.63
C VAL A 116 10.21 5.93 15.99
N ALA A 117 9.57 7.08 16.21
CA ALA A 117 9.97 8.36 15.61
C ALA A 117 11.38 8.82 16.04
N HIS A 118 11.91 8.27 17.13
CA HIS A 118 13.25 8.54 17.63
C HIS A 118 14.36 7.71 16.93
N ILE A 119 13.99 6.74 16.08
CA ILE A 119 14.95 5.87 15.40
C ILE A 119 15.51 6.61 14.17
N ALA A 120 16.78 7.00 14.26
CA ALA A 120 17.46 7.77 13.22
C ALA A 120 17.84 6.95 11.98
N ASP A 121 18.13 5.65 12.15
CA ASP A 121 18.44 4.72 11.06
C ASP A 121 17.54 3.48 11.17
N PRO A 122 16.34 3.54 10.58
CA PRO A 122 15.34 2.48 10.70
C PRO A 122 15.76 1.20 10.00
N CYS A 123 16.46 1.28 8.87
CA CYS A 123 16.85 0.11 8.08
C CYS A 123 17.85 -0.73 8.84
N THR A 124 18.95 -0.11 9.30
CA THR A 124 19.96 -0.83 10.09
C THR A 124 19.38 -1.32 11.42
N THR A 125 18.46 -0.58 12.03
CA THR A 125 17.81 -1.04 13.27
C THR A 125 16.95 -2.27 13.03
N LEU A 126 16.18 -2.29 11.94
CA LEU A 126 15.36 -3.43 11.56
C LEU A 126 16.21 -4.67 11.24
N ASP A 127 17.33 -4.49 10.53
CA ASP A 127 18.27 -5.58 10.23
C ASP A 127 18.83 -6.23 11.50
N ARG A 128 19.18 -5.42 12.52
CA ARG A 128 19.66 -5.95 13.81
C ARG A 128 18.58 -6.79 14.52
N VAL A 129 17.33 -6.29 14.54
CA VAL A 129 16.21 -7.04 15.14
C VAL A 129 16.03 -8.39 14.46
N ALA A 130 16.11 -8.44 13.12
CA ALA A 130 16.04 -9.68 12.37
C ALA A 130 17.21 -10.64 12.72
N GLN A 131 18.44 -10.11 12.84
CA GLN A 131 19.63 -10.91 13.18
C GLN A 131 19.57 -11.50 14.60
N ASP A 132 19.10 -10.73 15.59
CA ASP A 132 18.97 -11.20 16.98
C ASP A 132 18.01 -12.40 17.08
N HIS A 133 16.93 -12.41 16.29
CA HIS A 133 16.04 -13.56 16.22
C HIS A 133 16.73 -14.80 15.61
N HIS A 134 17.63 -14.65 14.66
CA HIS A 134 18.33 -15.78 14.03
C HIS A 134 19.40 -16.42 14.92
N ALA A 135 20.00 -15.69 15.86
CA ALA A 135 21.03 -16.21 16.76
C ALA A 135 20.51 -17.25 17.77
N HIS A 136 19.19 -17.33 17.98
CA HIS A 136 18.57 -18.23 18.96
C HIS A 136 17.92 -19.49 18.36
N HIS A 137 17.93 -19.67 17.04
CA HIS A 137 17.23 -20.77 16.37
C HIS A 137 18.18 -21.77 15.67
N HIS A 138 19.04 -22.43 16.44
CA HIS A 138 19.59 -23.74 16.07
C HIS A 138 18.74 -24.85 16.69
N HIS A 139 17.49 -25.02 16.24
CA HIS A 139 16.75 -26.27 16.41
C HIS A 139 15.81 -26.50 15.23
N HIS A 140 15.90 -27.71 14.68
CA HIS A 140 15.14 -28.31 13.58
C HIS A 140 13.62 -27.99 13.64
N HIS A 141 13.02 -27.60 12.51
CA HIS A 141 11.71 -28.14 12.12
C HIS A 141 11.36 -27.90 10.64
N ASP A 142 10.82 -28.96 10.04
CA ASP A 142 10.27 -29.06 8.69
C ASP A 142 9.05 -28.16 8.45
N GLY A 143 8.99 -27.64 7.23
CA GLY A 143 7.78 -27.52 6.40
C GLY A 143 6.50 -26.98 7.02
N HIS A 144 6.36 -25.65 7.09
CA HIS A 144 5.05 -25.01 7.12
C HIS A 144 4.95 -23.90 6.08
N GLY A 145 3.86 -23.94 5.30
CA GLY A 145 3.56 -23.03 4.22
C GLY A 145 3.58 -21.57 4.66
N ARG A 146 4.34 -20.77 3.93
CA ARG A 146 4.55 -19.34 4.16
C ARG A 146 3.28 -18.60 3.73
N LEU A 147 2.38 -18.33 4.67
CA LEU A 147 1.23 -17.45 4.43
C LEU A 147 1.76 -16.05 4.04
N ALA A 148 1.36 -15.54 2.89
CA ALA A 148 1.69 -14.19 2.47
C ALA A 148 1.05 -13.19 3.47
N PRO A 149 1.81 -12.24 4.03
CA PRO A 149 1.27 -11.28 4.97
C PRO A 149 0.22 -10.40 4.28
N LYS A 150 -0.99 -10.36 4.84
CA LYS A 150 -2.04 -9.44 4.37
C LYS A 150 -1.81 -8.04 4.97
N PRO A 151 -1.86 -6.96 4.17
CA PRO A 151 -1.82 -5.61 4.70
C PRO A 151 -2.95 -5.40 5.71
N ILE A 152 -2.62 -4.95 6.92
CA ILE A 152 -3.60 -4.52 7.91
C ILE A 152 -3.73 -3.01 7.75
N THR A 153 -4.98 -2.52 7.66
CA THR A 153 -5.26 -1.07 7.61
C THR A 153 -4.64 -0.39 8.82
N VAL A 154 -3.70 0.52 8.58
CA VAL A 154 -3.12 1.34 9.62
C VAL A 154 -3.84 2.68 9.63
N VAL A 155 -4.55 2.98 10.71
CA VAL A 155 -5.21 4.28 10.89
C VAL A 155 -4.12 5.36 10.96
N PRO A 156 -4.04 6.31 10.01
CA PRO A 156 -3.14 7.44 10.14
C PRO A 156 -3.56 8.22 11.38
N GLY A 157 -2.68 8.32 12.38
CA GLY A 157 -3.04 8.68 13.75
C GLY A 157 -3.95 9.92 13.87
N LEU A 158 -4.91 9.86 14.80
CA LEU A 158 -5.51 11.06 15.38
C LEU A 158 -4.37 11.93 15.93
N ARG A 159 -4.29 13.15 15.41
CA ARG A 159 -3.46 14.22 15.97
C ARG A 159 -4.07 14.74 17.26
#